data_AF-A0A401FL56-F1
#
_entry.id   AF-A0A401FL56-F1
#
_cell.length_a   1.000
_cell.length_b   1.000
_cell.length_c   1.000
_cell.angle_alpha   90.00
_cell.angle_beta   90.00
_cell.angle_gamma   90.00
#
_symmetry.space_group_name_H-M   'P 1'
#
loop_
_entity.id
_entity.type
_entity.pdbx_description
1 polymer ?
#
loop_
_entity_poly.entity_id
_entity_poly.type
_entity_poly.pdbx_seq_one_letter_code
_entity_poly.pdbx_strand_id
1 'polypeptide(L)'
;MELNDPVGSLTGVGEKKSVALNKLGINTVNDLLTYYPRRYDDLSIKDPQTTDSGQKVTVRGTVVMEPTVSFFGRKKVDLSLR
;
A
#
# COMPACT_ATOMS: atom_id res chain seq x y z
N MET A 1 18.80 4.41 20.26
CA MET A 1 17.48 4.68 19.67
C MET A 1 16.51 4.06 20.64
N GLU A 2 15.85 4.89 21.41
CA GLU A 2 14.95 4.51 22.49
C GLU A 2 13.50 4.57 22.01
N LEU A 3 12.60 3.81 22.65
CA LEU A 3 11.18 3.79 22.25
C LEU A 3 10.48 5.15 22.39
N ASN A 4 11.02 6.04 23.22
CA ASN A 4 10.49 7.37 23.47
C ASN A 4 11.09 8.45 22.55
N ASP A 5 11.99 8.07 21.64
CA ASP A 5 12.57 9.02 20.70
C ASP A 5 11.48 9.57 19.76
N PRO A 6 11.63 10.81 19.28
CA PRO A 6 10.70 11.39 18.32
C PRO A 6 10.77 10.65 16.98
N VAL A 7 9.62 10.50 16.32
CA VAL A 7 9.50 9.83 15.02
C VAL A 7 10.37 10.44 13.91
N GLY A 8 10.78 11.70 14.05
CA GLY A 8 11.69 12.37 13.10
C GLY A 8 13.15 11.90 13.16
N SER A 9 13.55 11.17 14.22
CA SER A 9 14.90 10.58 14.30
C SER A 9 15.05 9.31 13.45
N LEU A 10 13.93 8.73 12.99
CA LEU A 10 13.92 7.54 12.15
C LEU A 10 14.36 7.85 10.73
N THR A 11 15.31 7.06 10.23
CA THR A 11 15.71 7.05 8.83
C THR A 11 14.50 6.79 7.93
N GLY A 12 14.18 7.72 7.04
CA GLY A 12 13.03 7.64 6.12
C GLY A 12 11.80 8.46 6.53
N VAL A 13 11.82 9.08 7.71
CA VAL A 13 10.82 10.06 8.17
C VAL A 13 11.40 11.48 8.04
N GLY A 14 11.18 12.10 6.89
CA GLY A 14 11.48 13.53 6.70
C GLY A 14 10.38 14.44 7.24
N GLU A 15 10.59 15.76 7.18
CA GLU A 15 9.67 16.79 7.72
C GLU A 15 8.21 16.64 7.26
N LYS A 16 8.00 16.29 5.98
CA LYS A 16 6.63 16.11 5.45
C LYS A 16 5.93 14.91 6.09
N LYS A 17 6.67 13.83 6.36
CA LYS A 17 6.13 12.62 6.98
C LYS A 17 5.96 12.81 8.48
N SER A 18 6.87 13.50 9.17
CA SER A 18 6.72 13.79 10.59
C SER A 18 5.49 14.67 10.85
N VAL A 19 5.24 15.70 10.04
CA VAL A 19 4.00 16.50 10.14
C VAL A 19 2.75 15.65 9.91
N ALA A 20 2.77 14.71 8.96
CA ALA A 20 1.64 13.82 8.71
C ALA A 20 1.41 12.82 9.87
N LEU A 21 2.48 12.27 10.46
CA LEU A 21 2.43 11.38 11.62
C LEU A 21 1.94 12.10 12.88
N ASN A 22 2.42 13.32 13.12
CA ASN A 22 1.97 14.15 14.25
C ASN A 22 0.48 14.48 14.13
N LYS A 23 -0.05 14.71 12.92
CA LYS A 23 -1.50 14.90 12.68
C LYS A 23 -2.32 13.65 12.99
N LEU A 24 -1.73 12.47 12.88
CA LEU A 24 -2.35 11.20 13.26
C LEU A 24 -2.22 10.91 14.77
N GLY A 25 -1.54 11.78 15.53
CA GLY A 25 -1.28 11.62 16.96
C GLY A 25 -0.05 10.77 17.29
N ILE A 26 0.78 10.46 16.29
CA ILE A 26 1.96 9.59 16.43
C ILE A 26 3.19 10.48 16.59
N ASN A 27 3.72 10.59 17.81
CA ASN A 27 4.86 11.47 18.11
C ASN A 27 6.14 10.70 18.46
N THR A 28 6.01 9.52 19.07
CA THR A 28 7.13 8.68 19.49
C THR A 28 7.28 7.41 18.65
N VAL A 29 8.45 6.77 18.70
CA VAL A 29 8.66 5.46 18.07
C VAL A 29 7.68 4.41 18.61
N ASN A 30 7.35 4.45 19.91
CA ASN A 30 6.36 3.56 20.51
C ASN A 30 4.96 3.74 19.93
N ASP A 31 4.53 4.99 19.73
CA ASP A 31 3.21 5.27 19.12
C ASP A 31 3.16 4.71 17.69
N LEU A 32 4.26 4.80 16.94
CA LEU A 32 4.32 4.31 15.57
C LEU A 32 4.19 2.79 15.50
N LEU A 33 4.82 2.07 16.44
CA LEU A 33 4.76 0.60 16.51
C LEU A 33 3.41 0.09 16.99
N THR A 34 2.74 0.84 17.86
CA THR A 34 1.43 0.49 18.40
C THR A 34 0.26 0.99 17.54
N TYR A 35 0.55 1.75 16.48
CA TYR A 35 -0.44 2.21 15.51
C TYR A 35 -0.74 1.14 14.46
N TYR A 36 -1.66 0.23 14.79
CA TYR A 36 -2.05 -0.86 13.89
C TYR A 36 -2.92 -0.36 12.73
N PRO A 37 -2.72 -0.89 11.50
CA PRO A 37 -3.62 -0.66 10.37
C PRO A 37 -5.06 -1.07 10.69
N ARG A 38 -6.02 -0.25 10.26
CA ARG A 38 -7.45 -0.56 10.41
C ARG A 38 -7.87 -1.83 9.67
N ARG A 39 -7.26 -2.09 8.51
CA ARG A 39 -7.46 -3.29 7.71
C ARG A 39 -6.17 -3.61 6.96
N TYR A 40 -5.86 -4.90 6.88
CA TYR A 40 -4.84 -5.41 5.98
C TYR A 40 -5.51 -5.79 4.66
N ASP A 41 -4.99 -5.30 3.55
CA ASP A 41 -5.38 -5.80 2.24
C ASP A 41 -4.54 -7.03 1.93
N ASP A 42 -5.20 -8.18 1.78
CA ASP A 42 -4.54 -9.43 1.42
C ASP A 42 -4.25 -9.45 -0.10
N LEU A 43 -2.97 -9.34 -0.45
CA LEU A 43 -2.48 -9.39 -1.83
C LEU A 43 -1.97 -10.78 -2.23
N SER A 44 -2.41 -11.82 -1.52
CA SER A 44 -2.07 -13.21 -1.88
C SER A 44 -2.49 -13.53 -3.31
N ILE A 45 -1.59 -14.19 -4.04
CA ILE A 45 -1.83 -14.62 -5.41
C ILE A 45 -2.89 -15.71 -5.37
N LYS A 46 -4.00 -15.47 -6.07
CA LYS A 46 -5.08 -16.45 -6.22
C LYS A 46 -5.17 -16.86 -7.68
N ASP A 47 -5.51 -18.13 -7.89
CA ASP A 47 -5.76 -18.64 -9.23
C ASP A 47 -7.08 -18.03 -9.75
N PRO A 48 -7.07 -17.32 -10.90
CA PRO A 48 -8.28 -16.77 -11.47
C PRO A 48 -9.34 -17.85 -11.82
N GLN A 49 -8.94 -19.12 -12.00
CA GLN A 49 -9.88 -20.21 -12.31
C GLN A 49 -10.73 -20.66 -11.12
N THR A 50 -10.22 -20.50 -9.89
CA THR A 50 -10.89 -20.97 -8.68
C THR A 50 -11.56 -19.85 -7.88
N THR A 51 -11.65 -18.66 -8.45
CA THR A 51 -12.11 -17.45 -7.75
C THR A 51 -13.57 -17.16 -8.07
N ASP A 52 -14.35 -16.82 -7.04
CA ASP A 52 -15.74 -16.38 -7.17
C ASP A 52 -15.87 -15.02 -7.88
N SER A 53 -16.91 -14.89 -8.72
CA SER A 53 -17.20 -13.66 -9.45
C SER A 53 -17.47 -12.48 -8.52
N GLY A 54 -16.73 -11.38 -8.69
CA GLY A 54 -16.90 -10.13 -7.93
C GLY A 54 -15.83 -9.85 -6.87
N GLN A 55 -14.86 -10.74 -6.66
CA GLN A 55 -13.73 -10.50 -5.75
C GLN A 55 -12.55 -9.81 -6.44
N LYS A 56 -11.90 -8.89 -5.73
CA LYS A 56 -10.58 -8.36 -6.14
C LYS A 56 -9.53 -9.42 -5.87
N VAL A 57 -8.89 -9.91 -6.93
CA VAL A 57 -7.82 -10.91 -6.84
C VAL A 57 -6.53 -10.39 -7.45
N THR A 58 -5.41 -10.84 -6.86
CA THR A 58 -4.07 -10.60 -7.38
C THR A 58 -3.67 -11.79 -8.23
N VAL A 59 -3.35 -11.54 -9.50
CA VAL A 59 -2.95 -12.58 -10.46
C VAL A 59 -1.51 -12.34 -10.90
N ARG A 60 -0.72 -13.41 -11.03
CA ARG A 60 0.62 -13.38 -11.58
C ARG A 60 0.61 -14.04 -12.96
N GLY A 61 1.10 -13.34 -13.98
CA GLY A 61 1.21 -13.86 -15.33
C GLY A 61 2.37 -13.23 -16.08
N THR A 62 2.82 -13.90 -17.14
CA THR A 62 3.84 -13.37 -18.06
C THR A 62 3.15 -12.58 -19.15
N VAL A 63 3.57 -11.33 -19.35
CA VAL A 63 3.06 -10.47 -20.43
C VAL A 63 3.77 -10.84 -21.72
N VAL A 64 3.03 -11.40 -22.68
CA VAL A 64 3.58 -11.89 -23.96
C VAL A 64 3.62 -10.80 -25.05
N MET A 65 2.82 -9.75 -24.90
CA MET A 65 2.70 -8.65 -25.87
C MET A 65 2.65 -7.28 -25.21
N GLU A 66 2.88 -6.22 -25.99
CA GLU A 66 2.86 -4.85 -25.48
C GLU A 66 1.50 -4.51 -24.86
N PRO A 67 1.45 -4.22 -23.55
CA PRO A 67 0.20 -3.89 -22.88
C PRO A 67 -0.28 -2.50 -23.30
N THR A 68 -1.56 -2.38 -23.64
CA THR A 68 -2.19 -1.06 -23.83
C THR A 68 -2.76 -0.61 -22.49
N VAL A 69 -2.10 0.35 -21.85
CA VAL A 69 -2.55 0.96 -20.60
C VAL A 69 -3.42 2.17 -20.89
N SER A 70 -4.71 2.08 -20.57
CA SER A 70 -5.65 3.21 -20.69
C SER A 70 -5.94 3.79 -19.31
N PHE A 71 -5.53 5.04 -19.09
CA PHE A 71 -5.77 5.75 -17.84
C PHE A 71 -7.14 6.45 -17.87
N PHE A 72 -8.14 5.88 -17.20
CA PHE A 72 -9.45 6.52 -16.97
C PHE A 72 -9.40 7.36 -15.69
N GLY A 73 -8.68 8.48 -15.72
CA GLY A 73 -8.55 9.42 -14.61
C GLY A 73 -7.61 8.97 -13.47
N ARG A 74 -7.54 9.75 -12.38
CA ARG A 74 -6.51 9.62 -11.32
C ARG A 74 -6.50 8.29 -10.54
N LYS A 75 -7.55 7.47 -10.62
CA LYS A 75 -7.69 6.26 -9.79
C LYS A 75 -8.11 5.00 -10.55
N LYS A 76 -8.30 5.08 -11.87
CA LYS A 76 -8.74 3.93 -12.66
C LYS A 76 -7.79 3.75 -13.84
N VAL A 77 -7.01 2.68 -13.77
CA VAL A 77 -6.14 2.24 -14.85
C VAL A 77 -6.74 0.96 -15.39
N ASP A 78 -7.00 0.94 -16.69
CA ASP A 78 -7.41 -0.26 -17.40
C ASP A 78 -6.21 -0.80 -18.18
N LEU A 79 -5.84 -2.05 -17.92
CA LEU A 79 -4.73 -2.74 -18.55
C LEU A 79 -5.31 -3.82 -19.45
N SER A 80 -5.37 -3.54 -20.75
CA SER A 80 -5.82 -4.51 -21.74
C SER A 80 -4.62 -5.27 -22.32
N LEU A 81 -4.62 -6.58 -22.10
CA LEU A 81 -3.77 -7.56 -22.79
C LEU A 81 -4.66 -8.18 -23.87
N ARG A 82 -4.36 -7.95 -25.15
CA ARG A 82 -5.17 -8.44 -26.27
C ARG A 82 -4.68 -9.80 -26.77
#